data_AF-A0A7X8W6P4-F1
#
_entry.id   AF-A0A7X8W6P4-F1
#
_cell.length_a   1.000
_cell.length_b   1.000
_cell.length_c   1.000
_cell.angle_alpha   90.00
_cell.angle_beta   90.00
_cell.angle_gamma   90.00
#
_symmetry.space_group_name_H-M   'P 1'
#
loop_
_entity.id
_entity.type
_entity.pdbx_description
1 polymer ?
#
loop_
_entity_poly.entity_id
_entity_poly.type
_entity_poly.pdbx_seq_one_letter_code
_entity_poly.pdbx_strand_id
1 'polypeptide(L)'
;MSKIKDNRADDTVTDRADLLSAATDSVSVRPLRCAVRNLAEFVHRRNGLGTYSSDPISGEEGIRLHKSFYRRLAKRFPDNEAKTEVNLKAVWHPGWDSKATVSFPGLEISGRADVILYPRFPSALPIAIEVKSLHDTDIEPPPESSQWAQAMIYLWLLLETEPPPVLTPQSELTCLLAFVNRRTRNVTIHRASFTYAKLNQWMDQTCRTWIRHITRLSSHLELRDASIASLNFPYENIRPGQRDFMHLVMRSILRKTPLFIEAPTGIGKTVSAIYPGLRALCEGLISGCIYATAKTSTRYVAAETLRLLRTQGLILRSVILTAKEKICSYPQHYCDYNECPAALHYYDNLPAAREEILREYDIEYENIRGIAAKYNICPFELALEAAKYSDFIICDYNHVFDPRVRLRHIIEPETDNSSLILIDEAHNLGSRAREMFSAVLRQEAVRAAIDLVGSVSPLSRLLSGLQRLEDYINDFKHRLYCVEPIDNLPLSLNELEPDFASGLVFAESG
;
A
#
# COMPACT_ATOMS: atom_id res chain seq x y z
N MET A 1 41.39 2.19 44.06
CA MET A 1 40.73 1.16 44.90
C MET A 1 39.24 1.21 44.61
N SER A 2 38.74 0.41 43.67
CA SER A 2 37.91 -0.76 44.01
C SER A 2 37.78 -1.69 42.79
N LYS A 3 38.52 -2.79 42.87
CA LYS A 3 38.39 -4.14 42.28
C LYS A 3 37.59 -4.35 40.98
N ILE A 4 38.38 -4.49 39.92
CA ILE A 4 38.21 -5.35 38.75
C ILE A 4 37.97 -6.80 39.19
N LYS A 5 36.98 -7.48 38.60
CA LYS A 5 36.92 -8.95 38.52
C LYS A 5 37.04 -9.36 37.06
N ASP A 6 38.23 -9.85 36.75
CA ASP A 6 38.57 -10.66 35.58
C ASP A 6 37.76 -11.96 35.63
N ASN A 7 37.11 -12.32 34.54
CA ASN A 7 36.67 -13.69 34.27
C ASN A 7 37.02 -13.96 32.80
N ARG A 8 38.27 -14.33 32.57
CA ARG A 8 38.71 -15.03 31.35
C ARG A 8 38.21 -16.47 31.45
N ALA A 9 37.31 -16.84 30.57
CA ALA A 9 37.16 -18.22 30.12
C ALA A 9 37.42 -18.21 28.61
N ASP A 10 38.54 -18.81 28.23
CA ASP A 10 38.76 -19.39 26.91
C ASP A 10 37.54 -20.23 26.56
N ASP A 11 36.91 -19.95 25.42
CA ASP A 11 36.30 -21.01 24.61
C ASP A 11 36.46 -20.61 23.15
N THR A 12 37.19 -21.49 22.48
CA THR A 12 37.76 -21.38 21.15
C THR A 12 36.69 -21.29 20.07
N VAL A 13 37.05 -20.54 19.03
CA VAL A 13 36.43 -20.52 17.71
C VAL A 13 36.51 -21.92 17.09
N THR A 14 35.45 -22.70 17.26
CA THR A 14 35.12 -23.99 16.62
C THR A 14 33.60 -24.08 16.74
N ASP A 15 32.75 -24.25 15.73
CA ASP A 15 32.90 -24.74 14.38
C ASP A 15 31.73 -24.16 13.57
N ARG A 16 32.00 -23.23 12.63
CA ARG A 16 30.99 -22.77 11.65
C ARG A 16 31.00 -23.64 10.39
N ALA A 17 31.88 -24.64 10.33
CA ALA A 17 31.99 -25.59 9.22
C ALA A 17 31.03 -26.79 9.38
N ASP A 18 30.57 -27.11 10.59
CA ASP A 18 29.69 -28.26 10.86
C ASP A 18 28.19 -28.02 10.62
N LEU A 19 27.78 -26.78 10.35
CA LEU A 19 26.40 -26.47 9.90
C LEU A 19 26.24 -26.52 8.38
N LEU A 20 27.33 -26.70 7.63
CA LEU A 20 27.35 -26.71 6.16
C LEU A 20 27.48 -28.13 5.56
N SER A 21 27.61 -29.17 6.38
CA SER A 21 27.77 -30.57 5.92
C SER A 21 26.51 -31.44 6.09
N ALA A 22 25.39 -30.89 6.60
CA ALA A 22 24.15 -31.64 6.86
C ALA A 22 22.96 -31.27 5.95
N ALA A 23 23.19 -30.64 4.79
CA ALA A 23 22.14 -30.29 3.84
C ALA A 23 22.31 -31.01 2.49
N THR A 24 22.21 -32.34 2.49
CA THR A 24 21.91 -33.13 1.28
C THR A 24 20.49 -33.70 1.30
N ASP A 25 19.63 -33.15 2.16
CA ASP A 25 18.20 -33.38 2.06
C ASP A 25 17.62 -32.53 0.93
N SER A 26 16.91 -33.19 0.02
CA SER A 26 16.16 -32.57 -1.07
C SER A 26 15.33 -31.39 -0.57
N VAL A 27 15.78 -30.17 -0.86
CA VAL A 27 15.05 -28.94 -0.53
C VAL A 27 13.68 -29.02 -1.21
N SER A 28 12.63 -29.27 -0.42
CA SER A 28 11.26 -29.21 -0.92
C SER A 28 10.96 -27.76 -1.31
N VAL A 29 11.10 -27.43 -2.60
CA VAL A 29 10.85 -26.08 -3.09
C VAL A 29 9.35 -25.80 -2.95
N ARG A 30 8.98 -24.89 -2.05
CA ARG A 30 7.58 -24.52 -1.81
C ARG A 30 7.05 -23.63 -2.94
N PRO A 31 5.76 -23.73 -3.31
CA PRO A 31 5.14 -22.82 -4.28
C PRO A 31 5.24 -21.36 -3.82
N LEU A 32 5.37 -20.44 -4.78
CA LEU A 32 5.22 -19.01 -4.51
C LEU A 32 3.78 -18.71 -4.14
N ARG A 33 3.54 -17.83 -3.16
CA ARG A 33 2.18 -17.50 -2.71
C ARG A 33 1.70 -16.19 -3.31
N CYS A 34 0.42 -16.14 -3.67
CA CYS A 34 -0.23 -14.94 -4.15
C CYS A 34 -1.70 -14.88 -3.69
N ALA A 35 -2.12 -13.73 -3.15
CA ALA A 35 -3.51 -13.46 -2.88
C ALA A 35 -4.28 -13.17 -4.18
N VAL A 36 -5.50 -13.70 -4.31
CA VAL A 36 -6.37 -13.46 -5.49
C VAL A 36 -6.50 -11.97 -5.83
N ARG A 37 -6.71 -11.14 -4.81
CA ARG A 37 -6.84 -9.68 -4.98
C ARG A 37 -5.58 -9.06 -5.58
N ASN A 38 -4.39 -9.43 -5.07
CA ASN A 38 -3.12 -8.89 -5.55
C ASN A 38 -2.89 -9.30 -7.02
N LEU A 39 -3.17 -10.56 -7.37
CA LEU A 39 -3.06 -11.04 -8.75
C LEU A 39 -4.00 -10.27 -9.70
N ALA A 40 -5.26 -10.14 -9.32
CA ALA A 40 -6.28 -9.48 -10.10
C ALA A 40 -5.98 -7.99 -10.30
N GLU A 41 -5.66 -7.27 -9.23
CA GLU A 41 -5.34 -5.84 -9.30
C GLU A 41 -4.04 -5.57 -10.05
N PHE A 42 -3.01 -6.40 -9.87
CA PHE A 42 -1.73 -6.18 -10.55
C PHE A 42 -1.81 -6.36 -12.06
N VAL A 43 -2.48 -7.42 -12.52
CA VAL A 43 -2.52 -7.78 -13.95
C VAL A 43 -3.65 -7.09 -14.69
N HIS A 44 -4.82 -6.98 -14.06
CA HIS A 44 -6.09 -6.64 -14.73
C HIS A 44 -6.68 -5.31 -14.31
N ARG A 45 -6.06 -4.51 -13.43
CA ARG A 45 -6.54 -3.14 -13.19
C ARG A 45 -6.36 -2.28 -14.44
N ARG A 46 -7.40 -1.52 -14.78
CA ARG A 46 -7.53 -0.69 -15.99
C ARG A 46 -8.22 0.64 -15.64
N ASN A 47 -8.35 1.53 -16.62
CA ASN A 47 -8.91 2.87 -16.51
C ASN A 47 -8.04 3.85 -15.71
N GLY A 48 -8.65 4.92 -15.20
CA GLY A 48 -7.96 6.02 -14.55
C GLY A 48 -7.87 5.95 -13.03
N LEU A 49 -7.23 6.96 -12.45
CA LEU A 49 -7.14 7.18 -11.00
C LEU A 49 -8.47 7.65 -10.39
N GLY A 50 -9.32 8.28 -11.21
CA GLY A 50 -10.61 8.79 -10.77
C GLY A 50 -11.49 7.66 -10.27
N THR A 51 -11.99 7.81 -9.05
CA THR A 51 -13.10 6.99 -8.56
C THR A 51 -14.40 7.68 -8.94
N TYR A 52 -15.39 6.92 -9.40
CA TYR A 52 -16.78 7.38 -9.55
C TYR A 52 -17.46 7.67 -8.19
N SER A 53 -16.71 7.72 -7.10
CA SER A 53 -17.21 7.97 -5.74
C SER A 53 -16.25 8.87 -4.96
N SER A 54 -16.84 9.85 -4.29
CA SER A 54 -16.18 10.94 -3.56
C SER A 54 -15.78 10.61 -2.11
N ASP A 55 -16.15 9.44 -1.57
CA ASP A 55 -15.72 8.99 -0.24
C ASP A 55 -15.24 7.53 -0.28
N PRO A 56 -14.45 7.02 0.68
CA PRO A 56 -14.19 5.59 0.88
C PRO A 56 -15.27 4.94 1.76
N ILE A 57 -15.84 3.77 1.39
CA ILE A 57 -16.68 2.98 2.31
C ILE A 57 -15.77 2.36 3.36
N SER A 58 -16.10 2.52 4.65
CA SER A 58 -15.35 1.85 5.71
C SER A 58 -15.47 0.32 5.59
N GLY A 59 -14.44 -0.42 5.99
CA GLY A 59 -14.45 -1.88 5.92
C GLY A 59 -15.65 -2.50 6.66
N GLU A 60 -16.00 -1.96 7.81
CA GLU A 60 -17.18 -2.38 8.60
C GLU A 60 -18.50 -2.14 7.87
N GLU A 61 -18.65 -1.00 7.20
CA GLU A 61 -19.83 -0.71 6.41
C GLU A 61 -19.92 -1.63 5.18
N GLY A 62 -18.81 -1.87 4.50
CA GLY A 62 -18.73 -2.84 3.41
C GLY A 62 -19.16 -4.24 3.83
N ILE A 63 -18.66 -4.73 4.98
CA ILE A 63 -19.06 -6.02 5.55
C ILE A 63 -20.57 -6.05 5.84
N ARG A 64 -21.14 -4.98 6.41
CA ARG A 64 -22.59 -4.88 6.66
C ARG A 64 -23.40 -4.93 5.36
N LEU A 65 -22.94 -4.28 4.30
CA LEU A 65 -23.60 -4.30 2.98
C LEU A 65 -23.55 -5.70 2.36
N HIS A 66 -22.39 -6.37 2.39
CA HIS A 66 -22.23 -7.75 1.92
C HIS A 66 -23.17 -8.70 2.67
N LYS A 67 -23.22 -8.63 4.00
CA LYS A 67 -24.16 -9.41 4.82
C LYS A 67 -25.63 -9.17 4.42
N SER A 68 -25.99 -7.94 4.04
CA SER A 68 -27.35 -7.62 3.58
C SER A 68 -27.69 -8.21 2.20
N PHE A 69 -26.68 -8.42 1.34
CA PHE A 69 -26.80 -9.16 0.09
C PHE A 69 -26.97 -10.66 0.38
N TYR A 70 -26.11 -11.22 1.24
CA TYR A 70 -26.11 -12.65 1.61
C TYR A 70 -27.47 -13.12 2.16
N ARG A 71 -28.11 -12.32 3.04
CA ARG A 71 -29.42 -12.66 3.64
C ARG A 71 -30.56 -12.89 2.63
N ARG A 72 -30.45 -12.38 1.40
CA ARG A 72 -31.49 -12.57 0.37
C ARG A 72 -31.00 -13.39 -0.82
N LEU A 73 -29.89 -14.13 -0.69
CA LEU A 73 -29.37 -15.03 -1.73
C LEU A 73 -30.40 -16.08 -2.12
N ALA A 74 -30.99 -16.80 -1.16
CA ALA A 74 -32.01 -17.82 -1.44
C ALA A 74 -33.23 -17.25 -2.18
N LYS A 75 -33.59 -15.98 -1.94
CA LYS A 75 -34.67 -15.29 -2.67
C LYS A 75 -34.24 -14.86 -4.08
N ARG A 76 -32.97 -14.44 -4.24
CA ARG A 76 -32.43 -13.95 -5.53
C ARG A 76 -32.07 -15.07 -6.50
N PHE A 77 -31.61 -16.20 -5.96
CA PHE A 77 -31.15 -17.35 -6.71
C PHE A 77 -31.81 -18.64 -6.18
N PRO A 78 -33.14 -18.77 -6.29
CA PRO A 78 -33.90 -19.86 -5.67
C PRO A 78 -33.48 -21.25 -6.18
N ASP A 79 -32.99 -21.34 -7.42
CA ASP A 79 -32.56 -22.59 -8.06
C ASP A 79 -31.14 -23.03 -7.67
N ASN A 80 -30.51 -22.34 -6.73
CA ASN A 80 -29.12 -22.57 -6.34
C ASN A 80 -29.01 -22.76 -4.82
N GLU A 81 -28.08 -23.61 -4.40
CA GLU A 81 -27.53 -23.58 -3.05
C GLU A 81 -26.39 -22.57 -3.02
N ALA A 82 -26.43 -21.62 -2.09
CA ALA A 82 -25.42 -20.57 -1.99
C ALA A 82 -24.51 -20.78 -0.79
N LYS A 83 -23.19 -20.80 -1.00
CA LYS A 83 -22.18 -20.73 0.06
C LYS A 83 -21.54 -19.34 0.03
N THR A 84 -21.32 -18.75 1.20
CA THR A 84 -20.73 -17.40 1.34
C THR A 84 -19.38 -17.46 2.04
N GLU A 85 -18.49 -16.51 1.75
CA GLU A 85 -17.17 -16.38 2.40
C GLU A 85 -16.32 -17.66 2.31
N VAL A 86 -16.24 -18.25 1.11
CA VAL A 86 -15.58 -19.53 0.85
C VAL A 86 -14.08 -19.33 0.66
N ASN A 87 -13.26 -19.94 1.54
CA ASN A 87 -11.81 -19.93 1.37
C ASN A 87 -11.40 -20.94 0.29
N LEU A 88 -10.74 -20.45 -0.76
CA LEU A 88 -10.29 -21.25 -1.88
C LEU A 88 -8.77 -21.12 -2.04
N LYS A 89 -8.12 -22.22 -2.44
CA LYS A 89 -6.70 -22.25 -2.76
C LYS A 89 -6.40 -23.32 -3.81
N ALA A 90 -5.52 -23.02 -4.76
CA ALA A 90 -5.01 -23.99 -5.72
C ALA A 90 -3.60 -23.60 -6.16
N VAL A 91 -2.85 -24.56 -6.70
CA VAL A 91 -1.50 -24.30 -7.21
C VAL A 91 -1.54 -24.32 -8.73
N TRP A 92 -1.20 -23.19 -9.34
CA TRP A 92 -0.98 -23.11 -10.78
C TRP A 92 0.44 -23.55 -11.12
N HIS A 93 0.58 -24.35 -12.18
CA HIS A 93 1.88 -24.73 -12.73
C HIS A 93 2.01 -24.20 -14.18
N PRO A 94 3.16 -23.63 -14.56
CA PRO A 94 3.44 -23.39 -15.96
C PRO A 94 3.50 -24.75 -16.65
N GLY A 95 2.75 -24.95 -17.73
CA GLY A 95 2.81 -26.19 -18.51
C GLY A 95 4.27 -26.59 -18.79
N TRP A 96 4.56 -27.90 -18.75
CA TRP A 96 5.91 -28.46 -18.87
C TRP A 96 6.69 -27.85 -20.03
N ASP A 97 7.68 -27.02 -19.72
CA ASP A 97 8.65 -26.53 -20.70
C ASP A 97 9.85 -27.48 -20.69
N SER A 98 9.96 -28.30 -21.72
CA SER A 98 11.09 -29.23 -21.93
C SER A 98 12.48 -28.56 -21.92
N LYS A 99 12.56 -27.22 -21.99
CA LYS A 99 13.80 -26.44 -21.94
C LYS A 99 14.06 -25.78 -20.58
N ALA A 100 13.15 -25.89 -19.61
CA ALA A 100 13.34 -25.32 -18.29
C ALA A 100 14.31 -26.19 -17.47
N THR A 101 15.53 -25.69 -17.26
CA THR A 101 16.58 -26.34 -16.47
C THR A 101 16.29 -26.38 -14.96
N VAL A 102 15.21 -25.71 -14.50
CA VAL A 102 14.80 -25.61 -13.10
C VAL A 102 13.31 -25.92 -12.99
N SER A 103 12.96 -26.83 -12.07
CA SER A 103 11.56 -27.12 -11.71
C SER A 103 10.97 -25.92 -10.97
N PHE A 104 10.08 -25.16 -11.61
CA PHE A 104 9.30 -24.13 -10.94
C PHE A 104 8.28 -24.78 -9.99
N PRO A 105 8.27 -24.44 -8.69
CA PRO A 105 7.46 -25.14 -7.68
C PRO A 105 5.94 -24.91 -7.81
N GLY A 106 5.52 -23.98 -8.66
CA GLY A 106 4.13 -23.56 -8.80
C GLY A 106 3.83 -22.22 -8.12
N LEU A 107 2.67 -21.65 -8.44
CA LEU A 107 2.11 -20.46 -7.83
C LEU A 107 0.85 -20.87 -7.05
N GLU A 108 0.95 -20.93 -5.73
CA GLU A 108 -0.19 -21.10 -4.83
C GLU A 108 -0.99 -19.81 -4.79
N ILE A 109 -2.22 -19.87 -5.28
CA ILE A 109 -3.15 -18.75 -5.32
C ILE A 109 -4.24 -19.03 -4.31
N SER A 110 -4.51 -18.07 -3.43
CA SER A 110 -5.49 -18.24 -2.37
C SER A 110 -6.28 -16.95 -2.10
N GLY A 111 -7.51 -17.11 -1.64
CA GLY A 111 -8.35 -16.00 -1.25
C GLY A 111 -9.70 -16.46 -0.73
N ARG A 112 -10.57 -15.48 -0.43
CA ARG A 112 -11.91 -15.73 0.10
C ARG A 112 -12.94 -15.23 -0.91
N ALA A 113 -13.59 -16.15 -1.60
CA ALA A 113 -14.68 -15.85 -2.52
C ALA A 113 -15.91 -15.38 -1.73
N ASP A 114 -16.57 -14.32 -2.20
CA ASP A 114 -17.74 -13.77 -1.53
C ASP A 114 -18.93 -14.74 -1.55
N VAL A 115 -19.32 -15.23 -2.73
CA VAL A 115 -20.41 -16.22 -2.88
C VAL A 115 -20.10 -17.20 -3.99
N ILE A 116 -20.34 -18.49 -3.73
CA ILE A 116 -20.41 -19.54 -4.74
C ILE A 116 -21.84 -20.07 -4.78
N LEU A 117 -22.47 -20.07 -5.96
CA LEU A 117 -23.74 -20.72 -6.20
C LEU A 117 -23.50 -22.11 -6.80
N TYR A 118 -24.11 -23.12 -6.21
CA TYR A 118 -24.20 -24.48 -6.73
C TYR A 118 -25.61 -24.67 -7.29
N PRO A 119 -25.78 -24.74 -8.62
CA PRO A 119 -27.07 -25.03 -9.21
C PRO A 119 -27.63 -26.36 -8.68
N ARG A 120 -28.92 -26.41 -8.37
CA ARG A 120 -29.59 -27.64 -7.91
C ARG A 120 -29.74 -28.69 -9.02
N PHE A 121 -29.52 -28.30 -10.27
CA PHE A 121 -29.52 -29.20 -11.42
C PHE A 121 -28.14 -29.85 -11.57
N PRO A 122 -28.01 -31.19 -11.51
CA PRO A 122 -26.71 -31.88 -11.45
C PRO A 122 -25.76 -31.63 -12.63
N SER A 123 -26.29 -31.19 -13.78
CA SER A 123 -25.50 -30.92 -14.99
C SER A 123 -25.02 -29.47 -15.12
N ALA A 124 -25.44 -28.57 -14.23
CA ALA A 124 -25.08 -27.16 -14.28
C ALA A 124 -23.85 -26.88 -13.41
N LEU A 125 -22.97 -25.99 -13.91
CA LEU A 125 -21.69 -25.67 -13.29
C LEU A 125 -21.83 -24.56 -12.25
N PRO A 126 -20.94 -24.54 -11.23
CA PRO A 126 -20.99 -23.52 -10.20
C PRO A 126 -20.75 -22.11 -10.75
N ILE A 127 -21.30 -21.12 -10.06
CA ILE A 127 -21.21 -19.70 -10.41
C ILE A 127 -20.51 -18.95 -9.27
N ALA A 128 -19.45 -18.23 -9.60
CA ALA A 128 -18.81 -17.32 -8.65
C ALA A 128 -19.45 -15.94 -8.70
N ILE A 129 -19.76 -15.36 -7.54
CA ILE A 129 -20.19 -13.97 -7.40
C ILE A 129 -19.16 -13.21 -6.58
N GLU A 130 -18.63 -12.14 -7.14
CA GLU A 130 -17.87 -11.14 -6.38
C GLU A 130 -18.79 -9.97 -6.04
N VAL A 131 -18.82 -9.58 -4.77
CA VAL A 131 -19.71 -8.54 -4.27
C VAL A 131 -18.91 -7.25 -4.07
N LYS A 132 -19.47 -6.13 -4.51
CA LYS A 132 -18.91 -4.79 -4.34
C LYS A 132 -19.93 -3.88 -3.69
N SER A 133 -19.43 -2.98 -2.85
CA SER A 133 -20.25 -1.96 -2.21
C SER A 133 -20.11 -0.67 -3.01
N LEU A 134 -21.24 -0.08 -3.41
CA LEU A 134 -21.29 1.21 -4.11
C LEU A 134 -21.70 2.32 -3.16
N HIS A 135 -21.19 3.51 -3.44
CA HIS A 135 -21.56 4.73 -2.78
C HIS A 135 -22.90 5.30 -3.26
N ASP A 136 -23.26 6.44 -2.69
CA ASP A 136 -24.53 7.13 -2.90
C ASP A 136 -24.55 7.89 -4.24
N THR A 137 -24.21 7.20 -5.33
CA THR A 137 -24.43 7.70 -6.68
C THR A 137 -25.68 7.06 -7.27
N ASP A 138 -26.44 7.85 -8.02
CA ASP A 138 -27.56 7.35 -8.83
C ASP A 138 -27.06 6.71 -10.14
N ILE A 139 -25.76 6.87 -10.44
CA ILE A 139 -25.07 6.27 -11.58
C ILE A 139 -24.20 5.13 -11.09
N GLU A 140 -24.48 3.93 -11.58
CA GLU A 140 -23.66 2.76 -11.33
C GLU A 140 -22.43 2.76 -12.25
N PRO A 141 -21.19 2.69 -11.70
CA PRO A 141 -20.01 2.60 -12.53
C PRO A 141 -19.99 1.24 -13.27
N PRO A 142 -19.47 1.19 -14.50
CA PRO A 142 -19.27 -0.08 -15.18
C PRO A 142 -18.33 -0.97 -14.35
N PRO A 143 -18.54 -2.30 -14.33
CA PRO A 143 -17.69 -3.15 -13.52
C PRO A 143 -16.25 -3.12 -14.00
N GLU A 144 -15.31 -2.97 -13.07
CA GLU A 144 -13.89 -2.90 -13.40
C GLU A 144 -13.34 -4.28 -13.79
N SER A 145 -12.37 -4.30 -14.68
CA SER A 145 -11.71 -5.52 -15.15
C SER A 145 -11.03 -6.31 -14.02
N SER A 146 -10.50 -5.63 -12.99
CA SER A 146 -9.92 -6.27 -11.80
C SER A 146 -10.97 -6.99 -10.94
N GLN A 147 -12.22 -6.52 -10.95
CA GLN A 147 -13.33 -7.12 -10.19
C GLN A 147 -13.81 -8.39 -10.90
N TRP A 148 -13.95 -8.33 -12.23
CA TRP A 148 -14.18 -9.52 -13.05
C TRP A 148 -13.07 -10.55 -12.87
N ALA A 149 -11.81 -10.10 -12.88
CA ALA A 149 -10.67 -10.99 -12.67
C ALA A 149 -10.73 -11.73 -11.33
N GLN A 150 -11.17 -11.08 -10.23
CA GLN A 150 -11.36 -11.75 -8.95
C GLN A 150 -12.40 -12.87 -9.04
N ALA A 151 -13.59 -12.59 -9.58
CA ALA A 151 -14.64 -13.60 -9.76
C ALA A 151 -14.18 -14.78 -10.63
N MET A 152 -13.48 -14.49 -11.74
CA MET A 152 -12.93 -15.51 -12.63
C MET A 152 -11.85 -16.37 -11.95
N ILE A 153 -10.93 -15.75 -11.19
CA ILE A 153 -9.90 -16.50 -10.45
C ILE A 153 -10.57 -17.38 -9.39
N TYR A 154 -11.55 -16.89 -8.64
CA TYR A 154 -12.26 -17.72 -7.66
C TYR A 154 -12.99 -18.90 -8.32
N LEU A 155 -13.62 -18.69 -9.48
CA LEU A 155 -14.22 -19.79 -10.23
C LEU A 155 -13.18 -20.82 -10.67
N TRP A 156 -12.02 -20.37 -11.17
CA TRP A 156 -10.91 -21.26 -11.50
C TRP A 156 -10.43 -22.06 -10.29
N LEU A 157 -10.18 -21.41 -9.15
CA LEU A 157 -9.76 -22.07 -7.91
C LEU A 157 -10.77 -23.13 -7.46
N LEU A 158 -12.07 -22.83 -7.57
CA LEU A 158 -13.13 -23.78 -7.26
C LEU A 158 -13.08 -25.00 -8.19
N LEU A 159 -12.94 -24.80 -9.49
CA LEU A 159 -12.91 -25.91 -10.46
C LEU A 159 -11.66 -26.79 -10.31
N GLU A 160 -10.52 -26.22 -9.88
CA GLU A 160 -9.32 -26.99 -9.58
C GLU A 160 -9.40 -27.77 -8.25
N THR A 161 -10.13 -27.24 -7.27
CA THR A 161 -10.29 -27.88 -5.95
C THR A 161 -11.42 -28.89 -5.91
N GLU A 162 -12.52 -28.59 -6.58
CA GLU A 162 -13.76 -29.36 -6.63
C GLU A 162 -14.22 -29.52 -8.10
N PRO A 163 -13.48 -30.28 -8.93
CA PRO A 163 -13.83 -30.45 -10.33
C PRO A 163 -15.19 -31.17 -10.47
N PRO A 164 -16.15 -30.60 -11.22
CA PRO A 164 -17.44 -31.24 -11.43
C PRO A 164 -17.30 -32.49 -12.31
N PRO A 165 -18.22 -33.46 -12.23
CA PRO A 165 -18.11 -34.74 -12.94
C PRO A 165 -17.97 -34.63 -14.46
N VAL A 166 -18.54 -33.58 -15.04
CA VAL A 166 -18.45 -33.28 -16.48
C VAL A 166 -17.95 -31.84 -16.64
N LEU A 167 -16.66 -31.71 -16.92
CA LEU A 167 -16.02 -30.45 -17.30
C LEU A 167 -15.25 -30.66 -18.60
N THR A 168 -15.69 -29.98 -19.66
CA THR A 168 -15.06 -30.03 -20.99
C THR A 168 -14.50 -28.66 -21.35
N PRO A 169 -13.55 -28.56 -22.29
CA PRO A 169 -13.06 -27.26 -22.76
C PRO A 169 -14.17 -26.31 -23.25
N GLN A 170 -15.28 -26.85 -23.73
CA GLN A 170 -16.45 -26.11 -24.24
C GLN A 170 -17.51 -25.82 -23.18
N SER A 171 -17.37 -26.35 -21.97
CA SER A 171 -18.28 -26.10 -20.86
C SER A 171 -18.42 -24.59 -20.61
N GLU A 172 -19.66 -24.10 -20.62
CA GLU A 172 -19.98 -22.70 -20.35
C GLU A 172 -19.95 -22.43 -18.85
N LEU A 173 -19.14 -21.45 -18.46
CA LEU A 173 -18.97 -20.96 -17.12
C LEU A 173 -19.60 -19.58 -16.99
N THR A 174 -20.10 -19.25 -15.80
CA THR A 174 -20.69 -17.95 -15.51
C THR A 174 -20.05 -17.35 -14.26
N CYS A 175 -19.70 -16.07 -14.33
CA CYS A 175 -19.39 -15.24 -13.18
C CYS A 175 -20.40 -14.10 -13.07
N LEU A 176 -20.65 -13.66 -11.84
CA LEU A 176 -21.50 -12.53 -11.54
C LEU A 176 -20.73 -11.47 -10.75
N LEU A 177 -20.99 -10.19 -11.04
CA LEU A 177 -20.59 -9.08 -10.16
C LEU A 177 -21.84 -8.46 -9.58
N ALA A 178 -21.92 -8.42 -8.25
CA ALA A 178 -23.06 -7.84 -7.55
C ALA A 178 -22.66 -6.53 -6.87
N PHE A 179 -23.33 -5.44 -7.21
CA PHE A 179 -23.12 -4.14 -6.61
C PHE A 179 -24.23 -3.81 -5.63
N VAL A 180 -23.89 -3.51 -4.38
CA VAL A 180 -24.84 -3.14 -3.32
C VAL A 180 -24.73 -1.65 -3.04
N ASN A 181 -25.77 -0.89 -3.37
CA ASN A 181 -25.80 0.55 -3.11
C ASN A 181 -26.00 0.83 -1.61
N ARG A 182 -25.15 1.67 -1.02
CA ARG A 182 -25.14 1.98 0.41
C ARG A 182 -26.46 2.59 0.89
N ARG A 183 -26.94 3.67 0.26
CA ARG A 183 -28.17 4.39 0.62
C ARG A 183 -29.44 3.58 0.34
N THR A 184 -29.62 3.11 -0.88
CA THR A 184 -30.90 2.50 -1.32
C THR A 184 -31.01 1.02 -0.97
N ARG A 185 -29.88 0.34 -0.69
CA ARG A 185 -29.80 -1.13 -0.55
C ARG A 185 -30.26 -1.90 -1.78
N ASN A 186 -30.38 -1.20 -2.92
CA ASN A 186 -30.60 -1.80 -4.22
C ASN A 186 -29.36 -2.59 -4.62
N VAL A 187 -29.60 -3.65 -5.39
CA VAL A 187 -28.55 -4.55 -5.85
C VAL A 187 -28.65 -4.66 -7.35
N THR A 188 -27.57 -4.32 -8.04
CA THR A 188 -27.42 -4.61 -9.46
C THR A 188 -26.50 -5.81 -9.63
N ILE A 189 -26.77 -6.65 -10.63
CA ILE A 189 -25.99 -7.85 -10.94
C ILE A 189 -25.61 -7.80 -12.41
N HIS A 190 -24.31 -7.85 -12.68
CA HIS A 190 -23.75 -8.03 -14.02
C HIS A 190 -23.37 -9.49 -14.22
N ARG A 191 -23.47 -9.97 -15.46
CA ARG A 191 -23.17 -11.36 -15.83
C ARG A 191 -22.12 -11.40 -16.94
N ALA A 192 -21.15 -12.29 -16.77
CA ALA A 192 -20.24 -12.70 -17.83
C ALA A 192 -20.27 -14.22 -18.00
N SER A 193 -20.34 -14.67 -19.25
CA SER A 193 -20.21 -16.09 -19.61
C SER A 193 -18.98 -16.29 -20.49
N PHE A 194 -18.27 -17.40 -20.29
CA PHE A 194 -17.10 -17.80 -21.08
C PHE A 194 -16.91 -19.32 -20.98
N THR A 195 -16.09 -19.91 -21.84
CA THR A 195 -15.82 -21.35 -21.79
C THR A 195 -14.69 -21.68 -20.81
N TYR A 196 -14.66 -22.91 -20.30
CA TYR A 196 -13.56 -23.40 -19.46
C TYR A 196 -12.20 -23.28 -20.17
N ALA A 197 -12.12 -23.56 -21.48
CA ALA A 197 -10.90 -23.36 -22.26
C ALA A 197 -10.39 -21.91 -22.21
N LYS A 198 -11.30 -20.94 -22.36
CA LYS A 198 -10.94 -19.50 -22.29
C LYS A 198 -10.49 -19.11 -20.89
N LEU A 199 -11.15 -19.63 -19.85
CA LEU A 199 -10.74 -19.40 -18.46
C LEU A 199 -9.32 -19.89 -18.21
N ASN A 200 -9.00 -21.13 -18.60
CA ASN A 200 -7.67 -21.70 -18.42
C ASN A 200 -6.58 -20.94 -19.19
N GLN A 201 -6.84 -20.58 -20.45
CA GLN A 201 -5.90 -19.78 -21.23
C GLN A 201 -5.66 -18.40 -20.60
N TRP A 202 -6.75 -17.75 -20.16
CA TRP A 202 -6.67 -16.45 -19.48
C TRP A 202 -5.93 -16.56 -18.14
N MET A 203 -6.13 -17.64 -17.39
CA MET A 203 -5.47 -17.89 -16.12
C MET A 203 -3.97 -18.14 -16.30
N ASP A 204 -3.57 -18.93 -17.30
CA ASP A 204 -2.16 -19.15 -17.66
C ASP A 204 -1.45 -17.83 -18.00
N GLN A 205 -2.06 -16.98 -18.84
CA GLN A 205 -1.49 -15.67 -19.18
C GLN A 205 -1.38 -14.75 -17.95
N THR A 206 -2.39 -14.78 -17.07
CA THR A 206 -2.43 -14.00 -15.83
C THR A 206 -1.28 -14.41 -14.90
N CYS A 207 -1.13 -15.72 -14.65
CA CYS A 207 -0.09 -16.26 -13.78
C CYS A 207 1.32 -16.01 -14.36
N ARG A 208 1.53 -16.19 -15.67
CA ARG A 208 2.82 -15.90 -16.32
C ARG A 208 3.23 -14.44 -16.20
N THR A 209 2.27 -13.52 -16.33
CA THR A 209 2.54 -12.08 -16.18
C THR A 209 2.99 -11.74 -14.76
N TRP A 210 2.31 -12.30 -13.76
CA TRP A 210 2.67 -12.14 -12.35
C TRP A 210 4.03 -12.76 -12.03
N ILE A 211 4.29 -13.99 -12.47
CA ILE A 211 5.58 -14.68 -12.22
C ILE A 211 6.74 -13.90 -12.82
N ARG A 212 6.62 -13.41 -14.05
CA ARG A 212 7.66 -12.58 -14.67
C ARG A 212 8.00 -11.37 -13.78
N HIS A 213 7.00 -10.74 -13.17
CA HIS A 213 7.22 -9.63 -12.28
C HIS A 213 7.91 -10.05 -10.98
N ILE A 214 7.38 -11.07 -10.29
CA ILE A 214 7.95 -11.53 -9.02
C ILE A 214 9.36 -12.07 -9.19
N THR A 215 9.65 -12.83 -10.25
CA THR A 215 11.01 -13.31 -10.54
C THR A 215 11.98 -12.14 -10.71
N ARG A 216 11.60 -11.06 -11.41
CA ARG A 216 12.44 -9.87 -11.54
C ARG A 216 12.71 -9.20 -10.19
N LEU A 217 11.69 -9.14 -9.32
CA LEU A 217 11.86 -8.61 -7.96
C LEU A 217 12.79 -9.50 -7.13
N SER A 218 12.60 -10.81 -7.13
CA SER A 218 13.47 -11.76 -6.42
C SER A 218 14.92 -11.65 -6.89
N SER A 219 15.16 -11.63 -8.20
CA SER A 219 16.52 -11.45 -8.74
C SER A 219 17.14 -10.10 -8.35
N HIS A 220 16.34 -9.03 -8.28
CA HIS A 220 16.81 -7.73 -7.77
C HIS A 220 17.23 -7.83 -6.30
N LEU A 221 16.43 -8.48 -5.45
CA LEU A 221 16.76 -8.67 -4.03
C LEU A 221 18.05 -9.47 -3.84
N GLU A 222 18.23 -10.55 -4.60
CA GLU A 222 19.47 -11.35 -4.59
C GLU A 222 20.70 -10.51 -4.99
N LEU A 223 20.61 -9.74 -6.06
CA LEU A 223 21.69 -8.85 -6.51
C LEU A 223 21.97 -7.74 -5.50
N ARG A 224 20.91 -7.15 -4.92
CA ARG A 224 21.01 -6.14 -3.89
C ARG A 224 21.77 -6.68 -2.68
N ASP A 225 21.33 -7.80 -2.13
CA ASP A 225 21.91 -8.38 -0.91
C ASP A 225 23.37 -8.80 -1.15
N ALA A 226 23.66 -9.42 -2.29
CA ALA A 226 25.05 -9.73 -2.68
C ALA A 226 25.92 -8.48 -2.77
N SER A 227 25.41 -7.41 -3.39
CA SER A 227 26.16 -6.14 -3.51
C SER A 227 26.42 -5.50 -2.15
N ILE A 228 25.44 -5.50 -1.25
CA ILE A 228 25.56 -4.93 0.10
C ILE A 228 26.53 -5.76 0.95
N ALA A 229 26.50 -7.09 0.85
CA ALA A 229 27.41 -7.97 1.58
C ALA A 229 28.88 -7.69 1.24
N SER A 230 29.18 -7.39 -0.02
CA SER A 230 30.51 -7.01 -0.51
C SER A 230 30.87 -5.53 -0.32
N LEU A 231 29.95 -4.70 0.19
CA LEU A 231 30.09 -3.25 0.19
C LEU A 231 31.04 -2.74 1.28
N ASN A 232 32.07 -2.02 0.85
CA ASN A 232 32.99 -1.33 1.76
C ASN A 232 32.42 0.01 2.24
N PHE A 233 32.92 0.49 3.37
CA PHE A 233 32.65 1.86 3.80
C PHE A 233 33.19 2.84 2.75
N PRO A 234 32.44 3.88 2.35
CA PRO A 234 32.73 4.65 1.13
C PRO A 234 33.88 5.66 1.26
N TYR A 235 34.50 5.75 2.44
CA TYR A 235 35.62 6.64 2.72
C TYR A 235 36.82 5.83 3.19
N GLU A 236 38.03 6.28 2.82
CA GLU A 236 39.29 5.60 3.19
C GLU A 236 39.43 5.41 4.70
N ASN A 237 39.01 6.41 5.49
CA ASN A 237 39.15 6.43 6.93
C ASN A 237 37.81 6.72 7.61
N ILE A 238 37.51 5.96 8.66
CA ILE A 238 36.37 6.19 9.55
C ILE A 238 36.75 7.33 10.51
N ARG A 239 35.97 8.41 10.53
CA ARG A 239 36.21 9.56 11.42
C ARG A 239 35.93 9.18 12.88
N PRO A 240 36.57 9.84 13.86
CA PRO A 240 36.28 9.65 15.28
C PRO A 240 34.76 9.77 15.56
N GLY A 241 34.21 8.83 16.32
CA GLY A 241 32.79 8.77 16.68
C GLY A 241 31.84 8.16 15.62
N GLN A 242 32.24 8.05 14.35
CA GLN A 242 31.40 7.38 13.33
C GLN A 242 31.22 5.89 13.62
N ARG A 243 32.27 5.22 14.09
CA ARG A 243 32.19 3.80 14.44
C ARG A 243 31.19 3.55 15.57
N ASP A 244 31.26 4.36 16.62
CA ASP A 244 30.33 4.26 17.75
C ASP A 244 28.90 4.57 17.32
N PHE A 245 28.70 5.58 16.46
CA PHE A 245 27.40 5.87 15.85
C PHE A 245 26.87 4.63 15.12
N MET A 246 27.64 4.05 14.20
CA MET A 246 27.22 2.88 13.43
C MET A 246 26.88 1.68 14.33
N HIS A 247 27.66 1.47 15.40
CA HIS A 247 27.40 0.43 16.38
C HIS A 247 26.07 0.67 17.13
N LEU A 248 25.77 1.91 17.53
CA LEU A 248 24.51 2.26 18.16
C LEU A 248 23.31 2.01 17.23
N VAL A 249 23.42 2.38 15.95
CA VAL A 249 22.36 2.13 14.95
C VAL A 249 22.09 0.64 14.82
N MET A 250 23.13 -0.18 14.61
CA MET A 250 22.97 -1.64 14.50
C MET A 250 22.37 -2.25 15.76
N ARG A 251 22.82 -1.81 16.95
CA ARG A 251 22.31 -2.29 18.23
C ARG A 251 20.82 -1.98 18.39
N SER A 252 20.39 -0.80 17.98
CA SER A 252 18.98 -0.40 18.06
C SER A 252 18.10 -1.16 17.06
N ILE A 253 18.60 -1.45 15.86
CA ILE A 253 17.91 -2.31 14.88
C ILE A 253 17.69 -3.70 15.47
N LEU A 254 18.75 -4.34 15.97
CA LEU A 254 18.68 -5.68 16.57
C LEU A 254 17.72 -5.76 17.76
N ARG A 255 17.63 -4.68 18.54
CA ARG A 255 16.75 -4.60 19.72
C ARG A 255 15.33 -4.13 19.39
N LYS A 256 15.07 -3.69 18.14
CA LYS A 256 13.82 -3.04 17.72
C LYS A 256 13.44 -1.86 18.63
N THR A 257 14.41 -1.05 19.05
CA THR A 257 14.21 0.12 19.93
C THR A 257 14.49 1.44 19.23
N PRO A 258 13.70 2.51 19.49
CA PRO A 258 14.01 3.85 18.99
C PRO A 258 15.39 4.34 19.45
N LEU A 259 16.06 5.12 18.60
CA LEU A 259 17.39 5.68 18.86
C LEU A 259 17.39 7.18 18.60
N PHE A 260 17.72 7.96 19.63
CA PHE A 260 17.96 9.39 19.52
C PHE A 260 19.46 9.64 19.57
N ILE A 261 19.99 10.32 18.56
CA ILE A 261 21.41 10.69 18.49
C ILE A 261 21.51 12.20 18.33
N GLU A 262 22.22 12.81 19.27
CA GLU A 262 22.76 14.14 19.12
C GLU A 262 24.22 14.02 18.66
N ALA A 263 24.52 14.57 17.49
CA ALA A 263 25.87 14.55 16.95
C ALA A 263 26.16 15.86 16.20
N PRO A 264 27.38 16.40 16.29
CA PRO A 264 27.74 17.66 15.64
C PRO A 264 27.63 17.56 14.12
N THR A 265 27.49 18.70 13.44
CA THR A 265 27.57 18.75 11.97
C THR A 265 28.97 18.33 11.51
N GLY A 266 29.07 17.77 10.31
CA GLY A 266 30.37 17.38 9.72
C GLY A 266 30.95 16.04 10.19
N ILE A 267 30.40 15.37 11.22
CA ILE A 267 30.86 14.02 11.63
C ILE A 267 30.47 12.91 10.63
N GLY A 268 29.59 13.20 9.67
CA GLY A 268 29.08 12.20 8.70
C GLY A 268 27.91 11.39 9.26
N LYS A 269 26.92 12.06 9.86
CA LYS A 269 25.71 11.44 10.42
C LYS A 269 24.96 10.59 9.41
N THR A 270 24.77 11.11 8.19
CA THR A 270 24.01 10.46 7.13
C THR A 270 24.62 9.11 6.73
N VAL A 271 25.91 9.06 6.39
CA VAL A 271 26.58 7.79 6.06
C VAL A 271 26.61 6.83 7.26
N SER A 272 26.80 7.35 8.48
CA SER A 272 26.87 6.55 9.70
C SER A 272 25.51 5.95 10.10
N ALA A 273 24.41 6.47 9.57
CA ALA A 273 23.08 5.88 9.71
C ALA A 273 22.70 4.97 8.53
N ILE A 274 23.00 5.40 7.30
CA ILE A 274 22.66 4.66 6.08
C ILE A 274 23.46 3.36 5.98
N TYR A 275 24.78 3.41 6.15
CA TYR A 275 25.65 2.23 5.97
C TYR A 275 25.23 1.03 6.84
N PRO A 276 25.08 1.15 8.18
CA PRO A 276 24.57 0.05 9.00
C PRO A 276 23.12 -0.35 8.64
N GLY A 277 22.27 0.60 8.25
CA GLY A 277 20.92 0.30 7.75
C GLY A 277 20.93 -0.62 6.53
N LEU A 278 21.83 -0.37 5.56
CA LEU A 278 22.01 -1.26 4.41
C LEU A 278 22.49 -2.65 4.84
N ARG A 279 23.46 -2.72 5.76
CA ARG A 279 23.92 -4.02 6.30
C ARG A 279 22.78 -4.80 6.96
N ALA A 280 21.93 -4.13 7.73
CA ALA A 280 20.74 -4.74 8.31
C ALA A 280 19.72 -5.21 7.26
N LEU A 281 19.58 -4.50 6.15
CA LEU A 281 18.70 -4.89 5.03
C LEU A 281 19.18 -6.20 4.39
N CYS A 282 20.48 -6.32 4.13
CA CYS A 282 21.10 -7.53 3.57
C CYS A 282 20.97 -8.75 4.50
N GLU A 283 21.07 -8.54 5.80
CA GLU A 283 20.91 -9.61 6.81
C GLU A 283 19.43 -9.95 7.07
N GLY A 284 18.50 -9.33 6.34
CA GLY A 284 17.07 -9.54 6.48
C GLY A 284 16.50 -9.09 7.83
N LEU A 285 17.18 -8.17 8.54
CA LEU A 285 16.72 -7.65 9.84
C LEU A 285 15.63 -6.57 9.69
N ILE A 286 15.55 -5.96 8.51
CA ILE A 286 14.58 -4.94 8.14
C ILE A 286 14.08 -5.21 6.72
N SER A 287 12.90 -4.70 6.36
CA SER A 287 12.30 -4.88 5.03
C SER A 287 12.67 -3.79 4.02
N GLY A 288 13.14 -2.64 4.51
CA GLY A 288 13.43 -1.46 3.70
C GLY A 288 13.88 -0.28 4.57
N CYS A 289 14.29 0.81 3.92
CA CYS A 289 14.78 2.01 4.57
C CYS A 289 13.98 3.24 4.11
N ILE A 290 13.58 4.09 5.06
CA ILE A 290 12.93 5.37 4.78
C ILE A 290 13.77 6.48 5.42
N TYR A 291 14.27 7.42 4.61
CA TYR A 291 14.93 8.63 5.07
C TYR A 291 13.96 9.81 4.97
N ALA A 292 13.51 10.28 6.13
CA ALA A 292 12.53 11.36 6.24
C ALA A 292 13.20 12.67 6.67
N THR A 293 12.93 13.74 5.93
CA THR A 293 13.44 15.07 6.24
C THR A 293 12.49 16.18 5.80
N ALA A 294 12.39 17.23 6.61
CA ALA A 294 11.63 18.45 6.31
C ALA A 294 12.30 19.38 5.27
N LYS A 295 13.61 19.27 5.05
CA LYS A 295 14.36 20.19 4.16
C LYS A 295 14.74 19.50 2.85
N THR A 296 14.43 20.16 1.73
CA THR A 296 14.81 19.69 0.39
C THR A 296 16.33 19.53 0.23
N SER A 297 17.12 20.40 0.87
CA SER A 297 18.60 20.34 0.80
C SER A 297 19.19 19.06 1.42
N THR A 298 18.62 18.56 2.52
CA THR A 298 19.14 17.34 3.16
C THR A 298 18.67 16.05 2.47
N ARG A 299 17.61 16.10 1.65
CA ARG A 299 17.23 14.97 0.77
C ARG A 299 18.38 14.62 -0.18
N TYR A 300 19.03 15.63 -0.75
CA TYR A 300 20.17 15.42 -1.64
C TYR A 300 21.38 14.85 -0.91
N VAL A 301 21.58 15.11 0.38
CA VAL A 301 22.70 14.52 1.15
C VAL A 301 22.54 13.00 1.25
N ALA A 302 21.33 12.51 1.49
CA ALA A 302 21.05 11.07 1.48
C ALA A 302 21.24 10.46 0.08
N ALA A 303 20.72 11.13 -0.95
CA ALA A 303 20.87 10.69 -2.34
C ALA A 303 22.34 10.62 -2.78
N GLU A 304 23.13 11.67 -2.50
CA GLU A 304 24.58 11.72 -2.76
C GLU A 304 25.33 10.63 -2.01
N THR A 305 24.93 10.31 -0.77
CA THR A 305 25.52 9.19 -0.01
C THR A 305 25.27 7.86 -0.72
N LEU A 306 24.05 7.63 -1.24
CA LEU A 306 23.74 6.42 -2.02
C LEU A 306 24.49 6.39 -3.35
N ARG A 307 24.60 7.51 -4.07
CA ARG A 307 25.41 7.62 -5.30
C ARG A 307 26.87 7.30 -5.04
N LEU A 308 27.45 7.81 -3.95
CA LEU A 308 28.81 7.47 -3.54
C LEU A 308 28.95 5.96 -3.30
N LEU A 309 28.02 5.33 -2.58
CA LEU A 309 28.04 3.89 -2.37
C LEU A 309 27.86 3.09 -3.67
N ARG A 310 27.09 3.60 -4.64
CA ARG A 310 26.97 3.00 -5.99
C ARG A 310 28.30 2.97 -6.73
N THR A 311 29.14 4.00 -6.56
CA THR A 311 30.52 3.97 -7.12
C THR A 311 31.38 2.83 -6.54
N GLN A 312 30.98 2.30 -5.37
CA GLN A 312 31.62 1.16 -4.70
C GLN A 312 30.91 -0.18 -5.00
N GLY A 313 30.01 -0.21 -6.00
CA GLY A 313 29.32 -1.43 -6.44
C GLY A 313 27.97 -1.70 -5.80
N LEU A 314 27.41 -0.77 -5.02
CA LEU A 314 26.05 -0.92 -4.47
C LEU A 314 25.00 -1.05 -5.58
N ILE A 315 24.23 -2.13 -5.54
CA ILE A 315 22.99 -2.32 -6.30
C ILE A 315 21.83 -2.11 -5.34
N LEU A 316 21.10 -1.01 -5.50
CA LEU A 316 19.99 -0.63 -4.61
C LEU A 316 19.03 0.27 -5.39
N ARG A 317 17.74 -0.06 -5.35
CA ARG A 317 16.71 0.82 -5.90
C ARG A 317 16.32 1.87 -4.86
N SER A 318 16.58 3.13 -5.15
CA SER A 318 16.14 4.26 -4.33
C SER A 318 15.18 5.17 -5.06
N VAL A 319 14.25 5.78 -4.34
CA VAL A 319 13.35 6.80 -4.89
C VAL A 319 13.30 8.06 -4.02
N ILE A 320 13.28 9.23 -4.66
CA ILE A 320 13.02 10.51 -4.00
C ILE A 320 11.59 10.96 -4.27
N LEU A 321 10.76 11.00 -3.22
CA LEU A 321 9.39 11.48 -3.33
C LEU A 321 9.36 13.02 -3.39
N THR A 322 8.71 13.51 -4.43
CA THR A 322 8.49 14.95 -4.67
C THR A 322 7.04 15.30 -4.40
N ALA A 323 6.81 16.47 -3.81
CA ALA A 323 5.48 17.00 -3.55
C ALA A 323 4.65 17.08 -4.84
N LYS A 324 3.34 16.83 -4.71
CA LYS A 324 2.42 16.71 -5.84
C LYS A 324 2.36 18.00 -6.65
N GLU A 325 2.36 19.16 -5.99
CA GLU A 325 2.35 20.49 -6.61
C GLU A 325 3.58 20.72 -7.51
N LYS A 326 4.74 20.16 -7.11
CA LYS A 326 6.01 20.36 -7.81
C LYS A 326 6.20 19.40 -8.98
N ILE A 327 5.72 18.16 -8.86
CA ILE A 327 5.91 17.13 -9.89
C ILE A 327 4.79 17.11 -10.93
N CYS A 328 3.65 17.73 -10.67
CA CYS A 328 2.49 17.71 -11.56
C CYS A 328 2.82 18.24 -12.97
N SER A 329 2.35 17.51 -13.99
CA SER A 329 2.43 17.94 -15.40
C SER A 329 1.25 18.81 -15.83
N TYR A 330 0.16 18.84 -15.06
CA TYR A 330 -1.10 19.51 -15.39
C TYR A 330 -1.62 20.34 -14.21
N PRO A 331 -0.97 21.46 -13.85
CA PRO A 331 -1.36 22.27 -12.69
C PRO A 331 -2.77 22.89 -12.80
N GLN A 332 -3.31 23.03 -14.01
CA GLN A 332 -4.66 23.53 -14.25
C GLN A 332 -5.77 22.53 -13.89
N HIS A 333 -5.47 21.22 -13.87
CA HIS A 333 -6.38 20.15 -13.41
C HIS A 333 -5.83 19.53 -12.12
N TYR A 334 -5.28 20.38 -11.23
CA TYR A 334 -4.53 19.91 -10.07
C TYR A 334 -5.37 18.98 -9.21
N CYS A 335 -4.99 17.69 -9.19
CA CYS A 335 -5.66 16.64 -8.42
C CYS A 335 -7.10 16.33 -8.81
N ASP A 336 -7.62 16.85 -9.92
CA ASP A 336 -8.89 16.38 -10.46
C ASP A 336 -8.64 15.12 -11.29
N TYR A 337 -8.83 13.95 -10.68
CA TYR A 337 -8.58 12.68 -11.34
C TYR A 337 -9.61 12.31 -12.41
N ASN A 338 -10.75 13.01 -12.47
CA ASN A 338 -11.79 12.79 -13.47
C ASN A 338 -11.55 13.62 -14.74
N GLU A 339 -10.76 14.69 -14.66
CA GLU A 339 -10.45 15.56 -15.81
C GLU A 339 -8.99 15.51 -16.25
N CYS A 340 -8.06 15.19 -15.33
CA CYS A 340 -6.64 15.24 -15.61
C CYS A 340 -6.24 14.24 -16.72
N PRO A 341 -5.61 14.68 -17.83
CA PRO A 341 -5.22 13.79 -18.93
C PRO A 341 -4.27 12.66 -18.51
N ALA A 342 -3.47 12.89 -17.47
CA ALA A 342 -2.53 11.93 -16.90
C ALA A 342 -3.19 10.94 -15.92
N ALA A 343 -4.42 11.22 -15.50
CA ALA A 343 -5.17 10.40 -14.56
C ALA A 343 -6.16 9.47 -15.26
N LEU A 344 -6.77 9.88 -16.38
CA LEU A 344 -7.86 9.18 -17.07
C LEU A 344 -7.54 7.74 -17.51
N HIS A 345 -6.30 7.47 -17.93
CA HIS A 345 -5.85 6.17 -18.44
C HIS A 345 -4.65 5.62 -17.65
N TYR A 346 -4.54 6.04 -16.39
CA TYR A 346 -3.37 5.73 -15.57
C TYR A 346 -3.08 4.23 -15.49
N TYR A 347 -4.06 3.40 -15.12
CA TYR A 347 -3.86 1.96 -14.95
C TYR A 347 -3.76 1.21 -16.27
N ASP A 348 -4.24 1.78 -17.37
CA ASP A 348 -4.06 1.21 -18.71
C ASP A 348 -2.58 1.28 -19.14
N ASN A 349 -1.94 2.41 -18.86
CA ASN A 349 -0.55 2.67 -19.24
C ASN A 349 0.47 2.28 -18.16
N LEU A 350 0.02 2.07 -16.91
CA LEU A 350 0.86 1.74 -15.77
C LEU A 350 1.75 0.50 -15.98
N PRO A 351 1.30 -0.64 -16.57
CA PRO A 351 2.15 -1.82 -16.67
C PRO A 351 3.45 -1.56 -17.43
N ALA A 352 3.39 -0.81 -18.54
CA ALA A 352 4.57 -0.47 -19.33
C ALA A 352 5.46 0.56 -18.61
N ALA A 353 4.85 1.59 -18.03
CA ALA A 353 5.58 2.59 -17.25
C ALA A 353 6.27 1.99 -16.02
N ARG A 354 5.62 1.05 -15.33
CA ARG A 354 6.15 0.28 -14.20
C ARG A 354 7.35 -0.55 -14.65
N GLU A 355 7.26 -1.25 -15.78
CA GLU A 355 8.39 -2.02 -16.28
C GLU A 355 9.60 -1.13 -16.59
N GLU A 356 9.39 0.06 -17.13
CA GLU A 356 10.46 1.00 -17.43
C GLU A 356 11.09 1.61 -16.17
N ILE A 357 10.29 2.15 -15.26
CA ILE A 357 10.80 2.80 -14.04
C ILE A 357 11.55 1.82 -13.13
N LEU A 358 11.16 0.54 -13.11
CA LEU A 358 11.82 -0.47 -12.28
C LEU A 358 13.17 -0.95 -12.83
N ARG A 359 13.56 -0.54 -14.04
CA ARG A 359 14.92 -0.75 -14.57
C ARG A 359 15.91 0.26 -14.00
N GLU A 360 15.42 1.38 -13.48
CA GLU A 360 16.25 2.39 -12.84
C GLU A 360 16.59 2.00 -11.40
N TYR A 361 17.83 2.28 -10.99
CA TYR A 361 18.26 2.14 -9.60
C TYR A 361 18.17 3.46 -8.83
N ASP A 362 18.41 4.60 -9.49
CA ASP A 362 18.33 5.93 -8.89
C ASP A 362 17.11 6.67 -9.45
N ILE A 363 15.97 6.55 -8.77
CA ILE A 363 14.69 7.07 -9.25
C ILE A 363 14.46 8.46 -8.67
N GLU A 364 14.69 9.48 -9.49
CA GLU A 364 14.52 10.87 -9.11
C GLU A 364 13.46 11.58 -9.97
N TYR A 365 13.33 12.88 -9.72
CA TYR A 365 12.36 13.74 -10.39
C TYR A 365 12.39 13.60 -11.92
N GLU A 366 13.57 13.60 -12.54
CA GLU A 366 13.69 13.55 -14.00
C GLU A 366 13.32 12.18 -14.59
N ASN A 367 13.70 11.08 -13.95
CA ASN A 367 13.30 9.73 -14.38
C ASN A 367 11.77 9.61 -14.35
N ILE A 368 11.16 10.03 -13.24
CA ILE A 368 9.71 9.97 -13.05
C ILE A 368 9.00 10.85 -14.08
N ARG A 369 9.43 12.10 -14.26
CA ARG A 369 8.83 13.03 -15.23
C ARG A 369 8.95 12.52 -16.66
N GLY A 370 10.12 12.04 -17.05
CA GLY A 370 10.37 11.52 -18.40
C GLY A 370 9.49 10.32 -18.73
N ILE A 371 9.44 9.32 -17.84
CA ILE A 371 8.65 8.10 -18.03
C ILE A 371 7.15 8.42 -17.94
N ALA A 372 6.73 9.25 -16.99
CA ALA A 372 5.33 9.67 -16.86
C ALA A 372 4.83 10.41 -18.12
N ALA A 373 5.66 11.28 -18.71
CA ALA A 373 5.33 11.96 -19.96
C ALA A 373 5.24 10.99 -21.13
N LYS A 374 6.19 10.05 -21.25
CA LYS A 374 6.22 9.02 -22.31
C LYS A 374 4.94 8.17 -22.34
N TYR A 375 4.43 7.80 -21.16
CA TYR A 375 3.25 6.94 -21.03
C TYR A 375 1.96 7.72 -20.75
N ASN A 376 2.01 9.05 -20.72
CA ASN A 376 0.90 9.93 -20.36
C ASN A 376 0.18 9.48 -19.06
N ILE A 377 0.94 9.38 -17.97
CA ILE A 377 0.43 9.01 -16.64
C ILE A 377 0.83 10.04 -15.59
N CYS A 378 0.10 10.07 -14.47
CA CYS A 378 0.39 10.97 -13.36
C CYS A 378 1.79 10.68 -12.78
N PRO A 379 2.73 11.64 -12.80
CA PRO A 379 4.09 11.42 -12.29
C PRO A 379 4.11 11.23 -10.77
N PHE A 380 3.20 11.86 -10.03
CA PHE A 380 3.11 11.69 -8.58
C PHE A 380 2.72 10.25 -8.22
N GLU A 381 1.69 9.70 -8.85
CA GLU A 381 1.27 8.31 -8.60
C GLU A 381 2.31 7.32 -9.12
N LEU A 382 3.00 7.60 -10.24
CA LEU A 382 4.13 6.79 -10.68
C LEU A 382 5.28 6.77 -9.64
N ALA A 383 5.55 7.88 -8.97
CA ALA A 383 6.55 7.94 -7.90
C ALA A 383 6.14 7.05 -6.71
N LEU A 384 4.86 7.06 -6.33
CA LEU A 384 4.32 6.18 -5.30
C LEU A 384 4.35 4.71 -5.72
N GLU A 385 4.07 4.42 -7.00
CA GLU A 385 4.21 3.08 -7.55
C GLU A 385 5.66 2.60 -7.48
N ALA A 386 6.63 3.43 -7.87
CA ALA A 386 8.05 3.12 -7.77
C ALA A 386 8.47 2.86 -6.32
N ALA A 387 7.96 3.65 -5.36
CA ALA A 387 8.27 3.48 -3.94
C ALA A 387 7.88 2.10 -3.39
N LYS A 388 6.82 1.46 -3.90
CA LYS A 388 6.41 0.10 -3.48
C LYS A 388 7.48 -0.96 -3.76
N TYR A 389 8.37 -0.71 -4.72
CA TYR A 389 9.40 -1.66 -5.15
C TYR A 389 10.82 -1.12 -4.89
N SER A 390 10.95 -0.02 -4.16
CA SER A 390 12.24 0.58 -3.81
C SER A 390 12.71 0.08 -2.45
N ASP A 391 14.02 -0.15 -2.33
CA ASP A 391 14.68 -0.57 -1.11
C ASP A 391 14.91 0.61 -0.14
N PHE A 392 15.05 1.81 -0.71
CA PHE A 392 15.36 3.03 0.03
C PHE A 392 14.52 4.21 -0.47
N ILE A 393 13.74 4.83 0.42
CA ILE A 393 12.83 5.93 0.07
C ILE A 393 13.28 7.20 0.78
N ILE A 394 13.46 8.28 0.03
CA ILE A 394 13.76 9.61 0.56
C ILE A 394 12.51 10.46 0.43
N CYS A 395 11.97 10.95 1.54
CA CYS A 395 10.67 11.64 1.52
C CYS A 395 10.55 12.74 2.59
N ASP A 396 9.42 13.45 2.56
CA ASP A 396 8.99 14.33 3.64
C ASP A 396 8.46 13.53 4.84
N TYR A 397 8.38 14.16 6.02
CA TYR A 397 7.71 13.61 7.20
C TYR A 397 6.26 13.20 6.93
N ASN A 398 5.57 13.88 6.01
CA ASN A 398 4.18 13.58 5.68
C ASN A 398 3.98 12.12 5.23
N HIS A 399 4.89 11.59 4.43
CA HIS A 399 4.79 10.21 3.92
C HIS A 399 5.05 9.14 5.00
N VAL A 400 5.51 9.55 6.19
CA VAL A 400 5.76 8.65 7.32
C VAL A 400 4.70 8.80 8.41
N PHE A 401 4.25 10.03 8.68
CA PHE A 401 3.41 10.33 9.85
C PHE A 401 1.99 10.79 9.52
N ASP A 402 1.69 11.26 8.30
CA ASP A 402 0.34 11.78 7.99
C ASP A 402 -0.62 10.61 7.78
N PRO A 403 -1.71 10.49 8.57
CA PRO A 403 -2.63 9.38 8.43
C PRO A 403 -3.25 9.25 7.03
N ARG A 404 -3.28 10.34 6.24
CA ARG A 404 -3.87 10.43 4.89
C ARG A 404 -2.91 10.03 3.79
N VAL A 405 -1.61 10.30 3.92
CA VAL A 405 -0.60 10.08 2.85
C VAL A 405 0.56 9.15 3.27
N ARG A 406 0.46 8.54 4.46
CA ARG A 406 1.44 7.60 5.00
C ARG A 406 1.59 6.36 4.11
N LEU A 407 2.84 5.98 3.85
CA LEU A 407 3.22 4.80 3.07
C LEU A 407 3.04 3.50 3.87
N ARG A 408 1.81 3.19 4.30
CA ARG A 408 1.51 2.09 5.23
C ARG A 408 2.10 0.75 4.82
N HIS A 409 1.90 0.34 3.57
CA HIS A 409 2.41 -0.94 3.04
C HIS A 409 3.94 -1.09 3.07
N ILE A 410 4.66 0.03 3.15
CA ILE A 410 6.13 0.05 3.19
C ILE A 410 6.60 0.11 4.65
N ILE A 411 5.93 0.87 5.50
CA ILE A 411 6.31 1.04 6.91
C ILE A 411 5.96 -0.20 7.74
N GLU A 412 4.79 -0.77 7.47
CA GLU A 412 4.19 -1.93 8.16
C GLU A 412 3.92 -3.02 7.11
N PRO A 413 4.97 -3.69 6.58
CA PRO A 413 4.77 -4.80 5.68
C PRO A 413 4.09 -5.96 6.41
N GLU A 414 3.47 -6.88 5.66
CA GLU A 414 2.84 -8.10 6.21
C GLU A 414 3.87 -9.12 6.76
N THR A 415 5.15 -8.74 6.83
CA THR A 415 6.25 -9.55 7.36
C THR A 415 6.60 -9.12 8.78
N ASP A 416 7.28 -9.99 9.53
CA ASP A 416 7.72 -9.71 10.92
C ASP A 416 8.77 -8.59 11.03
N ASN A 417 9.31 -8.12 9.90
CA ASN A 417 10.38 -7.15 9.82
C ASN A 417 9.84 -5.82 9.30
N SER A 418 9.86 -4.80 10.15
CA SER A 418 9.49 -3.43 9.80
C SER A 418 10.60 -2.73 9.02
N SER A 419 10.23 -1.64 8.33
CA SER A 419 11.21 -0.74 7.72
C SER A 419 11.98 0.08 8.76
N LEU A 420 13.24 0.39 8.48
CA LEU A 420 14.04 1.34 9.25
C LEU A 420 13.67 2.77 8.85
N ILE A 421 13.22 3.57 9.81
CA ILE A 421 12.92 5.00 9.59
C ILE A 421 14.07 5.83 10.15
N LEU A 422 14.77 6.53 9.26
CA LEU A 422 15.82 7.50 9.56
C LEU A 422 15.23 8.91 9.50
N ILE A 423 15.15 9.59 10.64
CA ILE A 423 14.61 10.96 10.73
C ILE A 423 15.78 11.92 10.88
N ASP A 424 15.97 12.77 9.88
CA ASP A 424 17.00 13.81 9.91
C ASP A 424 16.38 15.16 10.32
N GLU A 425 17.08 15.95 11.13
CA GLU A 425 16.57 17.22 11.69
C GLU A 425 15.23 17.08 12.46
N ALA A 426 15.14 16.04 13.30
CA ALA A 426 13.95 15.66 14.08
C ALA A 426 13.43 16.75 15.03
N HIS A 427 14.19 17.84 15.28
CA HIS A 427 13.73 18.97 16.09
C HIS A 427 12.47 19.63 15.50
N ASN A 428 12.25 19.54 14.18
CA ASN A 428 11.04 20.06 13.53
C ASN A 428 9.86 19.08 13.54
N LEU A 429 10.06 17.85 14.01
CA LEU A 429 9.05 16.80 13.91
C LEU A 429 7.82 17.09 14.79
N GLY A 430 8.03 17.61 16.00
CA GLY A 430 6.94 17.84 16.96
C GLY A 430 5.93 18.92 16.51
N SER A 431 6.39 20.02 15.91
CA SER A 431 5.50 21.03 15.33
C SER A 431 4.79 20.48 14.09
N ARG A 432 5.54 19.85 13.18
CA ARG A 432 4.99 19.23 11.96
C ARG A 432 3.93 18.19 12.27
N ALA A 433 4.18 17.27 13.20
CA ALA A 433 3.22 16.25 13.59
C ALA A 433 1.92 16.90 14.11
N ARG A 434 2.00 17.92 14.97
CA ARG A 434 0.80 18.63 15.45
C ARG A 434 0.00 19.25 14.30
N GLU A 435 0.67 19.88 13.33
CA GLU A 435 0.00 20.42 12.14
C GLU A 435 -0.71 19.35 11.31
N MET A 436 -0.09 18.17 11.12
CA MET A 436 -0.62 17.08 10.31
C MET A 436 -1.91 16.46 10.88
N PHE A 437 -2.03 16.46 12.21
CA PHE A 437 -3.22 15.98 12.94
C PHE A 437 -4.20 17.11 13.30
N SER A 438 -3.92 18.36 12.93
CA SER A 438 -4.80 19.51 13.18
C SER A 438 -5.57 19.91 11.92
N ALA A 439 -6.79 20.40 12.12
CA ALA A 439 -7.57 21.06 11.07
C ALA A 439 -7.70 22.55 11.41
N VAL A 440 -7.63 23.41 10.40
CA VAL A 440 -7.81 24.86 10.56
C VAL A 440 -9.06 25.29 9.80
N LEU A 441 -10.02 25.86 10.52
CA LEU A 441 -11.20 26.47 9.95
C LEU A 441 -11.08 27.99 10.07
N ARG A 442 -11.10 28.68 8.92
CA ARG A 442 -11.07 30.15 8.87
C ARG A 442 -12.48 30.68 8.64
N GLN A 443 -12.88 31.69 9.39
CA GLN A 443 -14.22 32.26 9.27
C GLN A 443 -14.48 32.79 7.86
N GLU A 444 -13.48 33.41 7.25
CA GLU A 444 -13.53 33.95 5.90
C GLU A 444 -13.81 32.86 4.87
N ALA A 445 -13.26 31.66 5.08
CA ALA A 445 -13.52 30.50 4.22
C ALA A 445 -14.95 29.97 4.39
N VAL A 446 -15.49 29.97 5.62
CA VAL A 446 -16.88 29.60 5.89
C VAL A 446 -17.84 30.57 5.20
N ARG A 447 -17.60 31.89 5.32
CA ARG A 447 -18.38 32.93 4.64
C ARG A 447 -18.36 32.78 3.13
N ALA A 448 -17.18 32.61 2.54
CA ALA A 448 -17.05 32.39 1.10
C ALA A 448 -17.80 31.13 0.63
N ALA A 449 -17.81 30.07 1.45
CA ALA A 449 -18.59 28.87 1.16
C ALA A 449 -20.11 29.11 1.26
N ILE A 450 -20.59 29.90 2.24
CA ILE A 450 -22.00 30.31 2.35
C ILE A 450 -22.42 31.06 1.08
N ASP A 451 -21.62 32.04 0.64
CA ASP A 451 -21.91 32.84 -0.56
C ASP A 451 -21.97 31.95 -1.82
N LEU A 452 -20.99 31.05 -1.96
CA LEU A 452 -20.93 30.12 -3.09
C LEU A 452 -22.15 29.18 -3.10
N VAL A 453 -22.48 28.56 -1.96
CA VAL A 453 -23.57 27.59 -1.85
C VAL A 453 -24.94 28.28 -1.95
N GLY A 454 -25.07 29.50 -1.42
CA GLY A 454 -26.28 30.31 -1.54
C GLY A 454 -26.67 30.62 -2.99
N SER A 455 -25.70 30.63 -3.90
CA SER A 455 -25.93 30.79 -5.34
C SER A 455 -26.39 29.52 -6.07
N VAL A 456 -26.41 28.35 -5.40
CA VAL A 456 -26.70 27.03 -6.01
C VAL A 456 -27.88 26.36 -5.30
N SER A 457 -29.04 26.36 -5.98
CA SER A 457 -30.38 26.11 -5.41
C SER A 457 -30.68 24.74 -4.72
N PRO A 458 -30.01 23.60 -4.99
CA PRO A 458 -30.35 22.33 -4.32
C PRO A 458 -29.63 22.08 -2.98
N LEU A 459 -28.84 23.03 -2.46
CA LEU A 459 -27.94 22.79 -1.31
C LEU A 459 -28.38 23.44 0.01
N SER A 460 -29.70 23.62 0.23
CA SER A 460 -30.25 24.29 1.42
C SER A 460 -29.79 23.70 2.76
N ARG A 461 -29.63 22.37 2.82
CA ARG A 461 -29.12 21.68 4.03
C ARG A 461 -27.67 22.04 4.31
N LEU A 462 -26.81 22.07 3.29
CA LEU A 462 -25.41 22.46 3.43
C LEU A 462 -25.30 23.93 3.84
N LEU A 463 -26.08 24.81 3.20
CA LEU A 463 -26.14 26.23 3.55
C LEU A 463 -26.50 26.45 5.02
N SER A 464 -27.53 25.76 5.51
CA SER A 464 -27.94 25.84 6.92
C SER A 464 -26.84 25.34 7.88
N GLY A 465 -26.08 24.33 7.48
CA GLY A 465 -24.94 23.83 8.27
C GLY A 465 -23.79 24.83 8.33
N LEU A 466 -23.47 25.47 7.20
CA LEU A 466 -22.42 26.49 7.12
C LEU A 466 -22.78 27.75 7.93
N GLN A 467 -24.04 28.17 7.89
CA GLN A 467 -24.53 29.31 8.69
C GLN A 467 -24.42 29.03 10.20
N ARG A 468 -24.83 27.84 10.66
CA ARG A 468 -24.63 27.44 12.07
C ARG A 468 -23.15 27.44 12.48
N LEU A 469 -22.28 27.02 11.57
CA LEU A 469 -20.84 27.02 11.82
C LEU A 469 -20.29 28.45 11.92
N GLU A 470 -20.78 29.38 11.10
CA GLU A 470 -20.44 30.80 11.21
C GLU A 470 -20.91 31.40 12.53
N ASP A 471 -22.15 31.14 12.93
CA ASP A 471 -22.71 31.61 14.20
C ASP A 471 -21.90 31.06 15.39
N TYR A 472 -21.53 29.79 15.37
CA TYR A 472 -20.65 29.19 16.37
C TYR A 472 -19.29 29.88 16.44
N ILE A 473 -18.66 30.18 15.30
CA ILE A 473 -17.37 30.89 15.27
C ILE A 473 -17.52 32.29 15.87
N ASN A 474 -18.60 33.01 15.57
CA ASN A 474 -18.88 34.34 16.11
C ASN A 474 -19.06 34.30 17.64
N ASP A 475 -19.87 33.36 18.12
CA ASP A 475 -20.13 33.19 19.55
C ASP A 475 -18.87 32.75 20.31
N PHE A 476 -18.08 31.83 19.74
CA PHE A 476 -16.79 31.43 20.31
C PHE A 476 -15.80 32.60 20.37
N LYS A 477 -15.71 33.44 19.33
CA LYS A 477 -14.92 34.68 19.34
C LYS A 477 -15.40 35.61 20.45
N HIS A 478 -16.70 35.84 20.56
CA HIS A 478 -17.27 36.69 21.60
C HIS A 478 -16.90 36.18 23.01
N ARG A 479 -17.03 34.87 23.26
CA ARG A 479 -16.62 34.25 24.53
C ARG A 479 -15.11 34.40 24.82
N LEU A 480 -14.25 34.31 23.81
CA LEU A 480 -12.81 34.54 23.94
C LEU A 480 -12.45 36.00 24.26
N TYR A 481 -13.13 36.97 23.65
CA TYR A 481 -12.85 38.40 23.85
C TYR A 481 -13.46 38.95 25.15
N CYS A 482 -14.41 38.24 25.76
CA CYS A 482 -15.07 38.66 26.99
C CYS A 482 -14.52 38.03 28.29
N VAL A 483 -13.43 37.23 28.24
CA VAL A 483 -12.86 36.56 29.42
C VAL A 483 -11.34 36.81 29.52
N GLU A 484 -10.88 37.44 30.61
CA GLU A 484 -9.50 37.29 31.13
C GLU A 484 -9.44 36.08 32.10
N PRO A 485 -8.30 35.37 32.30
CA PRO A 485 -7.28 34.87 31.38
C PRO A 485 -7.63 33.45 30.86
N ILE A 486 -6.81 32.96 29.91
CA ILE A 486 -6.98 31.72 29.10
C ILE A 486 -7.09 30.41 29.91
N ASP A 487 -6.86 30.43 31.23
CA ASP A 487 -6.70 29.24 32.06
C ASP A 487 -7.98 28.40 32.29
N ASN A 488 -9.16 28.92 31.90
CA ASN A 488 -10.45 28.25 32.14
C ASN A 488 -11.27 27.97 30.86
N LEU A 489 -10.67 28.06 29.67
CA LEU A 489 -11.35 27.63 28.45
C LEU A 489 -11.37 26.09 28.38
N PRO A 490 -12.55 25.44 28.26
CA PRO A 490 -12.60 24.01 27.99
C PRO A 490 -11.93 23.75 26.64
N LEU A 491 -10.81 23.04 26.66
CA LEU A 491 -9.98 22.73 25.48
C LEU A 491 -10.60 21.63 24.60
N SER A 492 -11.82 21.20 24.91
CA SER A 492 -12.52 20.06 24.30
C SER A 492 -13.94 20.46 23.87
N LEU A 493 -14.27 20.21 22.60
CA LEU A 493 -15.62 20.38 22.05
C LEU A 493 -16.68 19.55 22.78
N ASN A 494 -16.30 18.45 23.43
CA ASN A 494 -17.23 17.56 24.15
C ASN A 494 -17.70 18.14 25.50
N GLU A 495 -17.01 19.14 26.04
CA GLU A 495 -17.31 19.69 27.37
C GLU A 495 -18.35 20.80 27.34
N LEU A 496 -18.69 21.32 26.15
CA LEU A 496 -19.58 22.47 26.00
C LEU A 496 -21.02 22.13 25.58
N GLU A 497 -21.28 20.95 25.00
CA GLU A 497 -22.64 20.49 24.69
C GLU A 497 -22.80 18.96 24.82
N PRO A 498 -23.60 18.45 25.78
CA PRO A 498 -23.94 17.03 25.87
C PRO A 498 -24.73 16.52 24.65
N ASP A 499 -25.47 17.40 23.98
CA ASP A 499 -26.40 17.02 22.90
C ASP A 499 -25.72 16.83 21.53
N PHE A 500 -24.51 17.37 21.31
CA PHE A 500 -23.73 17.07 20.10
C PHE A 500 -23.19 15.62 20.11
N ALA A 501 -22.96 15.05 21.30
CA ALA A 501 -22.52 13.67 21.46
C ALA A 501 -23.64 12.64 21.20
N SER A 502 -24.91 13.05 21.21
CA SER A 502 -26.05 12.15 21.02
C SER A 502 -26.18 11.59 19.59
N GLY A 503 -25.43 12.13 18.62
CA GLY A 503 -25.35 11.63 17.25
C GLY A 503 -24.12 10.76 16.93
N LEU A 504 -23.17 10.64 17.86
CA LEU A 504 -21.93 9.88 17.69
C LEU A 504 -21.89 8.75 18.72
N VAL A 505 -22.46 7.60 18.35
CA VAL A 505 -22.28 6.35 19.08
C VAL A 505 -20.82 5.92 18.92
N PHE A 506 -19.99 6.25 19.90
CA PHE A 506 -18.72 5.55 20.10
C PHE A 506 -19.04 4.23 20.79
N ALA A 507 -18.85 3.13 20.08
CA ALA A 507 -18.86 1.81 20.66
C ALA A 507 -17.54 1.63 21.43
N GLU A 508 -17.59 1.79 22.75
CA GLU A 508 -16.54 1.26 23.62
C GLU A 508 -16.68 -0.27 23.65
N SER A 509 -15.62 -0.96 23.21
CA SER A 509 -15.45 -2.39 23.41
C SER A 509 -14.65 -2.60 24.68
N GLY A 510 -15.16 -3.47 25.55
CA GLY A 510 -14.40 -4.07 26.64
C GLY A 510 -13.46 -5.17 26.16
#